data_AF-A0A961LP14-F1
#
_entry.id   AF-A0A961LP14-F1
#
_cell.length_a   1.000
_cell.length_b   1.000
_cell.length_c   1.000
_cell.angle_alpha   90.00
_cell.angle_beta   90.00
_cell.angle_gamma   90.00
#
_symmetry.space_group_name_H-M   'P 1'
#
loop_
_entity.id
_entity.type
_entity.pdbx_description
1 polymer ?
#
loop_
_entity_poly.entity_id
_entity_poly.type
_entity_poly.pdbx_seq_one_letter_code
_entity_poly.pdbx_strand_id
1 'polypeptide(L)'
;MASAIRFGPAALCGVAGLGCAAFLVPMAGEASPVPDFVCNVTLHPALQRDGYLLGQGIYHMGDRVGLIGYAEPGEQLPQVPSASGIRFSDGAISFSARGKSGFLELADGTRFACTANAGGSGWLDNDPGHRPRVARSLLGSILRAGDSPKARQIVQIREGEAIEILSETGSFHDGWQWVKVRYGDGPQGPKEGYVWGGTICTVDGPEISGVHDGCESLTEPEN
;
A
#
# COMPACT_ATOMS: atom_id res chain seq x y z
N MET A 1 -19.24 35.64 38.27
CA MET A 1 -17.99 34.91 38.53
C MET A 1 -17.11 35.05 37.31
N ALA A 2 -16.16 35.98 37.32
CA ALA A 2 -15.29 36.31 36.20
C ALA A 2 -13.89 35.77 36.49
N SER A 3 -13.38 34.91 35.61
CA SER A 3 -12.05 34.31 35.74
C SER A 3 -11.06 35.10 34.89
N ALA A 4 -10.03 35.65 35.53
CA ALA A 4 -8.99 36.46 34.89
C ALA A 4 -7.87 35.56 34.35
N ILE A 5 -7.56 35.67 33.06
CA ILE A 5 -6.42 35.01 32.41
C ILE A 5 -5.20 35.93 32.55
N ARG A 6 -4.17 35.49 33.29
CA ARG A 6 -2.88 36.16 33.39
C ARG A 6 -1.98 35.73 32.23
N PHE A 7 -1.52 36.68 31.43
CA PHE A 7 -0.42 36.50 30.48
C PHE A 7 0.92 36.73 31.21
N GLY A 8 1.79 35.73 31.17
CA GLY A 8 3.18 35.84 31.62
C GLY A 8 4.10 36.43 30.54
N PRO A 9 5.28 36.95 30.91
CA PRO A 9 6.15 37.69 30.00
C PRO A 9 6.85 36.76 29.01
N ALA A 10 6.94 37.23 27.76
CA ALA A 10 7.72 36.63 26.70
C ALA A 10 9.22 36.69 27.04
N ALA A 11 9.84 35.52 27.13
CA ALA A 11 11.30 35.40 27.19
C ALA A 11 11.87 35.65 25.79
N LEU A 12 12.44 36.83 25.60
CA LEU A 12 13.37 37.16 24.52
C LEU A 12 14.68 36.41 24.77
N CYS A 13 14.93 35.35 24.01
CA CYS A 13 16.24 34.73 23.94
C CYS A 13 16.95 35.27 22.70
N GLY A 14 17.82 36.27 22.91
CA GLY A 14 18.84 36.66 21.95
C GLY A 14 20.14 35.95 22.31
N VAL A 15 20.64 35.08 21.42
CA VAL A 15 22.06 34.70 21.41
C VAL A 15 22.50 34.62 19.94
N ALA A 16 23.48 35.44 19.63
CA ALA A 16 24.14 35.54 18.36
C ALA A 16 25.01 34.30 18.07
N GLY A 17 25.11 33.93 16.81
CA GLY A 17 26.31 33.28 16.27
C GLY A 17 26.45 31.78 16.53
N LEU A 18 25.51 30.98 16.04
CA LEU A 18 25.83 29.62 15.58
C LEU A 18 25.18 29.43 14.21
N GLY A 19 26.01 29.15 13.21
CA GLY A 19 25.55 28.85 11.87
C GLY A 19 24.53 27.72 11.91
N CYS A 20 23.29 28.01 11.53
CA CYS A 20 22.32 26.99 11.15
C CYS A 20 22.90 26.23 9.96
N ALA A 21 23.65 25.17 10.24
CA ALA A 21 23.84 24.10 9.28
C ALA A 21 22.43 23.53 9.05
N ALA A 22 21.78 24.01 7.99
CA ALA A 22 20.58 23.37 7.47
C ALA A 22 21.01 21.98 7.02
N PHE A 23 20.80 21.00 7.88
CA PHE A 23 20.88 19.60 7.47
C PHE A 23 19.74 19.41 6.47
N LEU A 24 20.10 19.43 5.19
CA LEU A 24 19.25 18.93 4.12
C LEU A 24 19.05 17.45 4.40
N VAL A 25 17.99 17.11 5.12
CA VAL A 25 17.51 15.74 5.17
C VAL A 25 17.09 15.43 3.73
N PRO A 26 17.74 14.48 3.04
CA PRO A 26 17.25 14.03 1.75
C PRO A 26 15.84 13.51 1.99
N MET A 27 14.85 14.15 1.38
CA MET A 27 13.51 13.60 1.29
C MET A 27 13.67 12.33 0.47
N ALA A 28 13.62 11.17 1.14
CA ALA A 28 13.49 9.91 0.46
C ALA A 28 12.21 10.03 -0.39
N GLY A 29 12.37 10.05 -1.71
CA GLY A 29 11.23 10.06 -2.61
C GLY A 29 10.44 8.79 -2.33
N GLU A 30 9.23 8.93 -1.80
CA GLU A 30 8.32 7.81 -1.62
C GLU A 30 8.08 7.20 -3.00
N ALA A 31 8.64 6.00 -3.23
CA ALA A 31 8.37 5.26 -4.45
C ALA A 31 6.86 5.00 -4.48
N SER A 32 6.17 5.63 -5.42
CA SER A 32 4.74 5.37 -5.60
C SER A 32 4.56 3.89 -5.94
N PRO A 33 3.53 3.24 -5.38
CA PRO A 33 3.25 1.85 -5.67
C PRO A 33 3.16 1.56 -7.17
N VAL A 34 3.63 0.37 -7.54
CA VAL A 34 3.38 -0.18 -8.87
C VAL A 34 1.87 -0.47 -8.99
N PRO A 35 1.16 0.09 -9.98
CA PRO A 35 -0.27 -0.16 -10.13
C PRO A 35 -0.54 -1.60 -10.59
N ASP A 36 -1.68 -2.16 -10.22
CA ASP A 36 -2.09 -3.49 -10.67
C ASP A 36 -2.45 -3.51 -12.15
N PHE A 37 -3.07 -2.44 -12.64
CA PHE A 37 -3.30 -2.22 -14.06
C PHE A 37 -2.81 -0.85 -14.49
N VAL A 38 -2.32 -0.77 -15.72
CA VAL A 38 -2.06 0.49 -16.40
C VAL A 38 -3.12 0.67 -17.48
N CYS A 39 -3.83 1.79 -17.45
CA CYS A 39 -4.79 2.15 -18.46
C CYS A 39 -4.24 3.24 -19.38
N ASN A 40 -4.52 3.13 -20.68
CA ASN A 40 -4.18 4.17 -21.66
C ASN A 40 -5.23 5.29 -21.62
N VAL A 41 -5.24 6.05 -20.53
CA VAL A 41 -6.18 7.16 -20.33
C VAL A 41 -5.73 8.36 -21.16
N THR A 42 -6.63 8.88 -21.98
CA THR A 42 -6.45 10.19 -22.63
C THR A 42 -7.10 11.28 -21.79
N LEU A 43 -6.67 12.52 -22.01
CA LEU A 43 -7.14 13.69 -21.26
C LEU A 43 -8.68 13.77 -21.27
N HIS A 44 -9.31 13.50 -20.13
CA HIS A 44 -10.77 13.52 -19.97
C HIS A 44 -11.17 14.35 -18.74
N PRO A 45 -12.16 15.26 -18.82
CA PRO A 45 -12.53 16.11 -17.68
C PRO A 45 -12.94 15.34 -16.43
N ALA A 46 -13.66 14.22 -16.59
CA ALA A 46 -14.07 13.38 -15.47
C ALA A 46 -12.90 12.64 -14.78
N LEU A 47 -11.74 12.58 -15.43
CA LEU A 47 -10.52 11.98 -14.91
C LEU A 47 -9.46 13.04 -14.62
N GLN A 48 -9.83 14.32 -14.48
CA GLN A 48 -8.90 15.35 -14.06
C GLN A 48 -9.25 15.82 -12.66
N ARG A 49 -8.27 15.77 -11.77
CA ARG A 49 -8.41 16.37 -10.45
C ARG A 49 -7.10 16.96 -9.97
N ASP A 50 -7.14 18.20 -9.54
CA ASP A 50 -5.98 18.92 -8.99
C ASP A 50 -4.74 18.92 -9.91
N GLY A 51 -4.97 18.85 -11.22
CA GLY A 51 -3.92 18.78 -12.24
C GLY A 51 -3.38 17.36 -12.54
N TYR A 52 -3.92 16.33 -11.89
CA TYR A 52 -3.55 14.94 -12.12
C TYR A 52 -4.59 14.21 -12.99
N LEU A 53 -4.09 13.26 -13.80
CA LEU A 53 -4.92 12.40 -14.65
C LEU A 53 -5.24 11.09 -13.90
N LEU A 54 -6.50 10.94 -13.51
CA LEU A 54 -7.04 9.77 -12.83
C LEU A 54 -7.11 8.57 -13.76
N GLY A 55 -6.92 7.38 -13.19
CA GLY A 55 -7.17 6.11 -13.86
C GLY A 55 -6.03 5.58 -14.70
N GLN A 56 -4.89 6.28 -14.81
CA GLN A 56 -3.72 5.76 -15.51
C GLN A 56 -3.15 4.53 -14.80
N GLY A 57 -3.18 4.51 -13.47
CA GLY A 57 -2.86 3.36 -12.63
C GLY A 57 -4.07 2.93 -11.81
N ILE A 58 -4.40 1.64 -11.82
CA ILE A 58 -5.45 1.05 -11.00
C ILE A 58 -4.79 0.24 -9.89
N TYR A 59 -5.16 0.53 -8.65
CA TYR A 59 -4.62 -0.12 -7.46
C TYR A 59 -5.71 -0.93 -6.77
N HIS A 60 -5.53 -2.23 -6.65
CA HIS A 60 -6.47 -3.15 -6.03
C HIS A 60 -6.24 -3.24 -4.52
N MET A 61 -7.30 -2.95 -3.76
CA MET A 61 -7.26 -2.87 -2.30
C MET A 61 -8.38 -3.74 -1.70
N GLY A 62 -8.44 -5.01 -2.12
CA GLY A 62 -9.45 -5.96 -1.64
C GLY A 62 -10.81 -5.76 -2.29
N ASP A 63 -11.79 -5.19 -1.57
CA ASP A 63 -13.14 -4.94 -2.09
C ASP A 63 -13.26 -3.60 -2.82
N ARG A 64 -12.13 -2.93 -3.09
CA ARG A 64 -12.06 -1.60 -3.69
C ARG A 64 -10.91 -1.47 -4.68
N VAL A 65 -11.01 -0.48 -5.58
CA VAL A 65 -9.87 -0.04 -6.41
C VAL A 65 -9.67 1.47 -6.34
N GLY A 66 -8.41 1.90 -6.28
CA GLY A 66 -8.00 3.30 -6.37
C GLY A 66 -7.57 3.65 -7.81
N LEU A 67 -7.89 4.87 -8.26
CA LEU A 67 -7.59 5.35 -9.62
C LEU A 67 -6.33 6.24 -9.69
N ILE A 68 -5.82 6.76 -8.57
CA ILE A 68 -4.51 7.41 -8.41
C ILE A 68 -4.05 7.11 -7.00
N GLY A 69 -2.92 6.42 -6.86
CA GLY A 69 -2.31 6.14 -5.57
C GLY A 69 -3.31 5.69 -4.49
N TYR A 70 -2.94 5.92 -3.24
CA TYR A 70 -3.77 5.65 -2.07
C TYR A 70 -4.69 6.83 -1.78
N ALA A 71 -5.63 7.07 -2.68
CA ALA A 71 -6.68 8.06 -2.47
C ALA A 71 -7.56 7.69 -1.26
N GLU A 72 -8.14 8.71 -0.62
CA GLU A 72 -9.04 8.55 0.52
C GLU A 72 -10.09 7.46 0.24
N PRO A 73 -10.52 6.65 1.23
CA PRO A 73 -11.46 5.56 1.00
C PRO A 73 -12.76 5.93 0.27
N GLY A 74 -13.17 7.21 0.35
CA GLY A 74 -14.35 7.75 -0.35
C GLY A 74 -14.17 7.92 -1.87
N GLU A 75 -12.95 7.83 -2.37
CA GLU A 75 -12.57 8.03 -3.78
C GLU A 75 -12.23 6.71 -4.48
N GLN A 76 -12.27 5.63 -3.71
CA GLN A 76 -12.05 4.28 -4.21
C GLN A 76 -13.36 3.71 -4.73
N LEU A 77 -13.30 3.02 -5.87
CA LEU A 77 -14.46 2.38 -6.47
C LEU A 77 -14.76 1.08 -5.71
N PRO A 78 -15.96 0.91 -5.14
CA PRO A 78 -16.33 -0.33 -4.47
C PRO A 78 -16.59 -1.44 -5.48
N GLN A 79 -16.30 -2.68 -5.09
CA GLN A 79 -16.59 -3.86 -5.89
C GLN A 79 -18.11 -4.03 -6.03
N VAL A 80 -18.56 -4.29 -7.26
CA VAL A 80 -19.97 -4.54 -7.57
C VAL A 80 -20.13 -5.92 -8.25
N PRO A 81 -21.27 -6.60 -8.08
CA PRO A 81 -21.51 -7.87 -8.74
C PRO A 81 -21.33 -7.76 -10.26
N SER A 82 -20.62 -8.73 -10.84
CA SER A 82 -20.41 -8.83 -12.29
C SER A 82 -20.71 -10.25 -12.77
N ALA A 83 -21.28 -10.35 -13.98
CA ALA A 83 -21.51 -11.65 -14.63
C ALA A 83 -20.21 -12.32 -15.09
N SER A 84 -19.15 -11.55 -15.34
CA SER A 84 -17.84 -12.06 -15.73
C SER A 84 -16.73 -11.14 -15.26
N GLY A 85 -15.67 -11.72 -14.69
CA GLY A 85 -14.53 -10.99 -14.17
C GLY A 85 -14.86 -10.21 -12.89
N ILE A 86 -14.01 -9.24 -12.58
CA ILE A 86 -14.21 -8.31 -11.46
C ILE A 86 -14.70 -6.97 -12.01
N ARG A 87 -15.58 -6.31 -11.23
CA ARG A 87 -16.06 -4.97 -11.55
C ARG A 87 -16.08 -4.12 -10.28
N PHE A 88 -15.65 -2.87 -10.42
CA PHE A 88 -15.72 -1.85 -9.40
C PHE A 88 -16.43 -0.63 -9.98
N SER A 89 -17.30 0.01 -9.22
CA SER A 89 -18.11 1.11 -9.74
C SER A 89 -18.70 1.95 -8.62
N ASP A 90 -18.69 3.27 -8.79
CA ASP A 90 -19.48 4.23 -8.01
C ASP A 90 -20.71 4.76 -8.79
N GLY A 91 -20.82 4.38 -10.07
CA GLY A 91 -21.88 4.78 -11.00
C GLY A 91 -21.46 5.89 -11.96
N ALA A 92 -20.43 6.68 -11.62
CA ALA A 92 -19.83 7.68 -12.50
C ALA A 92 -18.63 7.08 -13.27
N ILE A 93 -17.84 6.26 -12.58
CA ILE A 93 -16.67 5.56 -13.11
C ILE A 93 -16.84 4.09 -12.79
N SER A 94 -16.47 3.23 -13.74
CA SER A 94 -16.40 1.81 -13.51
C SER A 94 -15.14 1.20 -14.09
N PHE A 95 -14.51 0.32 -13.34
CA PHE A 95 -13.38 -0.48 -13.78
C PHE A 95 -13.83 -1.93 -13.88
N SER A 96 -13.58 -2.57 -15.02
CA SER A 96 -13.88 -3.99 -15.24
C SER A 96 -12.63 -4.71 -15.71
N ALA A 97 -12.34 -5.89 -15.17
CA ALA A 97 -11.18 -6.67 -15.58
C ALA A 97 -11.44 -8.18 -15.61
N ARG A 98 -10.71 -8.86 -16.50
CA ARG A 98 -10.70 -10.32 -16.65
C ARG A 98 -9.31 -10.78 -17.06
N GLY A 99 -8.67 -11.57 -16.20
CA GLY A 99 -7.27 -11.97 -16.39
C GLY A 99 -6.36 -10.75 -16.52
N LYS A 100 -5.56 -10.69 -17.59
CA LYS A 100 -4.58 -9.61 -17.82
C LYS A 100 -5.13 -8.36 -18.52
N SER A 101 -6.43 -8.33 -18.83
CA SER A 101 -7.05 -7.23 -19.58
C SER A 101 -8.19 -6.61 -18.76
N GLY A 102 -8.32 -5.29 -18.86
CA GLY A 102 -9.44 -4.57 -18.28
C GLY A 102 -9.80 -3.33 -19.08
N PHE A 103 -10.82 -2.61 -18.63
CA PHE A 103 -11.17 -1.31 -19.15
C PHE A 103 -11.76 -0.43 -18.05
N LEU A 104 -11.45 0.85 -18.13
CA LEU A 104 -12.07 1.91 -17.35
C LEU A 104 -13.16 2.55 -18.21
N GLU A 105 -14.39 2.60 -17.73
CA GLU A 105 -15.56 3.15 -18.40
C GLU A 105 -16.14 4.30 -17.58
N LEU A 106 -16.44 5.41 -18.25
CA LEU A 106 -17.08 6.59 -17.66
C LEU A 106 -18.59 6.60 -17.93
N ALA A 107 -19.34 7.40 -17.17
CA ALA A 107 -20.79 7.53 -17.32
C ALA A 107 -21.25 8.00 -18.70
N ASP A 108 -20.39 8.71 -19.44
CA ASP A 108 -20.65 9.12 -20.82
C ASP A 108 -20.39 8.02 -21.88
N GLY A 109 -19.97 6.84 -21.44
CA GLY A 109 -19.66 5.68 -22.27
C GLY A 109 -18.23 5.65 -22.80
N THR A 110 -17.39 6.63 -22.47
CA THR A 110 -15.97 6.63 -22.83
C THR A 110 -15.26 5.46 -22.18
N ARG A 111 -14.40 4.76 -22.93
CA ARG A 111 -13.65 3.58 -22.47
C ARG A 111 -12.16 3.71 -22.70
N PHE A 112 -11.37 3.33 -21.70
CA PHE A 112 -9.93 3.25 -21.76
C PHE A 112 -9.48 1.80 -21.53
N ALA A 113 -8.66 1.26 -22.43
CA ALA A 113 -8.13 -0.08 -22.27
C ALA A 113 -7.07 -0.12 -21.17
N CYS A 114 -7.09 -1.18 -20.37
CA CYS A 114 -6.17 -1.42 -19.28
C CYS A 114 -5.47 -2.77 -19.44
N THR A 115 -4.20 -2.84 -19.07
CA THR A 115 -3.41 -4.08 -19.06
C THR A 115 -2.84 -4.30 -17.66
N ALA A 116 -2.92 -5.54 -17.16
CA ALA A 116 -2.35 -5.87 -15.87
C ALA A 116 -0.82 -5.73 -15.91
N ASN A 117 -0.26 -5.10 -14.89
CA ASN A 117 1.18 -5.16 -14.66
C ASN A 117 1.57 -6.55 -14.19
N ALA A 118 2.79 -6.98 -14.49
CA ALA A 118 3.30 -8.31 -14.18
C ALA A 118 3.25 -8.65 -12.67
N GLY A 119 3.26 -7.64 -11.79
CA GLY A 119 3.10 -7.81 -10.34
C GLY A 119 1.64 -7.79 -9.84
N GLY A 120 0.72 -7.16 -10.57
CA GLY A 120 -0.66 -6.93 -10.13
C GLY A 120 -1.68 -8.00 -10.54
N SER A 121 -1.33 -8.87 -11.49
CA SER A 121 -2.28 -9.90 -11.95
C SER A 121 -2.53 -11.02 -10.93
N GLY A 122 -1.80 -11.04 -9.81
CA GLY A 122 -1.87 -12.10 -8.81
C GLY A 122 -3.26 -12.32 -8.20
N TRP A 123 -4.11 -11.29 -8.16
CA TRP A 123 -5.44 -11.34 -7.50
C TRP A 123 -6.59 -11.76 -8.42
N LEU A 124 -6.41 -11.67 -9.74
CA LEU A 124 -7.49 -11.85 -10.72
C LEU A 124 -7.78 -13.29 -11.05
N ASP A 125 -6.83 -14.16 -10.78
CA ASP A 125 -6.97 -15.56 -11.05
C ASP A 125 -7.24 -16.27 -9.73
N ASN A 126 -8.40 -16.92 -9.63
CA ASN A 126 -8.59 -18.08 -8.74
C ASN A 126 -7.69 -19.23 -9.20
N ASP A 127 -6.42 -18.95 -9.50
CA ASP A 127 -5.45 -19.89 -10.02
C ASP A 127 -5.12 -20.85 -8.88
N PRO A 128 -5.49 -22.14 -8.97
CA PRO A 128 -5.02 -23.13 -8.01
C PRO A 128 -3.48 -23.27 -8.00
N GLY A 129 -2.78 -22.63 -8.94
CA GLY A 129 -1.33 -22.49 -8.97
C GLY A 129 -0.77 -21.21 -8.32
N HIS A 130 -1.59 -20.37 -7.66
CA HIS A 130 -1.08 -19.17 -7.00
C HIS A 130 -0.06 -19.56 -5.92
N ARG A 131 1.22 -19.35 -6.22
CA ARG A 131 2.28 -19.60 -5.25
C ARG A 131 2.16 -18.52 -4.18
N PRO A 132 2.12 -18.90 -2.89
CA PRO A 132 2.15 -17.93 -1.82
C PRO A 132 3.37 -17.01 -2.01
N ARG A 133 3.15 -15.69 -1.93
CA ARG A 133 4.26 -14.74 -1.92
C ARG A 133 4.96 -14.87 -0.59
N VAL A 134 6.21 -15.33 -0.60
CA VAL A 134 6.96 -15.60 0.62
C VAL A 134 7.85 -14.40 0.93
N ALA A 135 7.74 -13.92 2.17
CA ALA A 135 8.59 -12.90 2.74
C ALA A 135 9.34 -13.45 3.95
N ARG A 136 10.32 -12.69 4.42
CA ARG A 136 10.99 -12.90 5.70
C ARG A 136 10.98 -11.64 6.53
N SER A 137 10.95 -11.84 7.83
CA SER A 137 11.17 -10.78 8.82
C SER A 137 12.63 -10.34 8.83
N LEU A 138 12.90 -9.05 8.63
CA LEU A 138 14.24 -8.48 8.51
C LEU A 138 14.92 -8.24 9.87
N LEU A 139 14.19 -7.70 10.85
CA LEU A 139 14.73 -7.32 12.18
C LEU A 139 13.84 -7.82 13.32
N GLY A 140 13.01 -8.82 13.05
CA GLY A 140 11.83 -9.10 13.85
C GLY A 140 10.65 -8.22 13.43
N SER A 141 9.47 -8.83 13.31
CA SER A 141 8.25 -8.16 12.86
C SER A 141 7.16 -8.33 13.90
N ILE A 142 6.22 -7.41 13.97
CA ILE A 142 5.07 -7.52 14.88
C ILE A 142 3.84 -7.82 14.04
N LEU A 143 3.25 -9.00 14.24
CA LEU A 143 1.95 -9.34 13.66
C LEU A 143 0.85 -8.64 14.47
N ARG A 144 0.03 -7.82 13.80
CA ARG A 144 -1.06 -7.05 14.42
C ARG A 144 -2.42 -7.47 13.92
N ALA A 145 -3.45 -7.16 14.69
CA ALA A 145 -4.85 -7.43 14.31
C ALA A 145 -5.42 -6.45 13.28
N GLY A 146 -4.70 -5.36 12.96
CA GLY A 146 -5.07 -4.36 11.97
C GLY A 146 -3.84 -3.70 11.37
N ASP A 147 -4.02 -3.04 10.24
CA ASP A 147 -3.05 -2.31 9.41
C ASP A 147 -2.70 -0.92 9.99
N SER A 148 -2.39 -0.89 11.29
CA SER A 148 -2.09 0.35 12.01
C SER A 148 -1.07 0.12 13.12
N PRO A 149 -0.17 1.08 13.38
CA PRO A 149 0.77 1.00 14.51
C PRO A 149 0.07 0.93 15.87
N LYS A 150 -1.20 1.36 15.96
CA LYS A 150 -2.02 1.31 17.18
C LYS A 150 -2.81 0.00 17.33
N ALA A 151 -2.85 -0.84 16.30
CA ALA A 151 -3.60 -2.09 16.35
C ALA A 151 -2.98 -3.07 17.36
N ARG A 152 -3.85 -3.89 17.98
CA ARG A 152 -3.46 -4.89 18.97
C ARG A 152 -2.41 -5.84 18.40
N GLN A 153 -1.32 -6.03 19.13
CA GLN A 153 -0.29 -7.01 18.80
C GLN A 153 -0.82 -8.43 19.03
N ILE A 154 -0.55 -9.33 18.09
CA ILE A 154 -0.91 -10.74 18.14
C ILE A 154 0.31 -11.56 18.55
N VAL A 155 1.43 -11.37 17.85
CA VAL A 155 2.68 -12.11 18.10
C VAL A 155 3.87 -11.33 17.56
N GLN A 156 5.03 -11.49 18.21
CA GLN A 156 6.31 -11.09 17.68
C GLN A 156 6.85 -12.21 16.79
N ILE A 157 7.08 -11.90 15.52
CA ILE A 157 7.75 -12.75 14.55
C ILE A 157 9.26 -12.53 14.71
N ARG A 158 10.03 -13.61 14.79
CA ARG A 158 11.49 -13.47 14.94
C ARG A 158 12.10 -13.03 13.62
N GLU A 159 13.32 -12.54 13.70
CA GLU A 159 14.14 -12.29 12.53
C GLU A 159 14.34 -13.56 11.70
N GLY A 160 14.35 -13.43 10.38
CA GLY A 160 14.54 -14.49 9.40
C GLY A 160 13.36 -15.44 9.23
N GLU A 161 12.36 -15.41 10.10
CA GLU A 161 11.19 -16.29 10.00
C GLU A 161 10.37 -15.98 8.75
N ALA A 162 9.93 -17.06 8.10
CA ALA A 162 9.13 -17.00 6.88
C ALA A 162 7.70 -16.55 7.18
N ILE A 163 7.17 -15.74 6.26
CA ILE A 163 5.84 -15.15 6.32
C ILE A 163 5.21 -15.31 4.94
N GLU A 164 3.97 -15.76 4.88
CA GLU A 164 3.18 -15.79 3.64
C GLU A 164 2.41 -14.49 3.52
N ILE A 165 2.62 -13.73 2.44
CA ILE A 165 1.84 -12.52 2.14
C ILE A 165 0.54 -12.94 1.46
N LEU A 166 -0.56 -12.65 2.15
CA LEU A 166 -1.91 -12.95 1.71
C LEU A 166 -2.50 -11.81 0.89
N SER A 167 -2.36 -10.57 1.37
CA SER A 167 -2.85 -9.41 0.64
C SER A 167 -2.08 -8.11 0.88
N GLU A 168 -2.08 -7.21 -0.09
CA GLU A 168 -1.63 -5.82 0.04
C GLU A 168 -2.81 -5.01 0.57
N THR A 169 -2.62 -4.17 1.60
CA THR A 169 -3.75 -3.40 2.16
C THR A 169 -3.90 -2.02 1.55
N GLY A 170 -2.83 -1.49 0.94
CA GLY A 170 -2.75 -0.09 0.51
C GLY A 170 -2.65 0.92 1.66
N SER A 171 -2.57 0.47 2.91
CA SER A 171 -2.39 1.36 4.06
C SER A 171 -0.91 1.59 4.32
N PHE A 172 -0.46 2.84 4.34
CA PHE A 172 0.96 3.19 4.50
C PHE A 172 1.22 3.80 5.87
N HIS A 173 2.40 3.52 6.39
CA HIS A 173 2.95 4.19 7.57
C HIS A 173 4.45 4.40 7.35
N ASP A 174 4.90 5.65 7.45
CA ASP A 174 6.30 6.06 7.28
C ASP A 174 6.94 5.55 5.98
N GLY A 175 6.18 5.63 4.87
CA GLY A 175 6.63 5.22 3.54
C GLY A 175 6.52 3.71 3.23
N TRP A 176 6.07 2.89 4.18
CA TRP A 176 5.95 1.43 4.01
C TRP A 176 4.51 0.95 4.12
N GLN A 177 4.16 -0.06 3.33
CA GLN A 177 2.83 -0.64 3.25
C GLN A 177 2.59 -1.61 4.41
N TRP A 178 1.40 -1.60 5.00
CA TRP A 178 0.92 -2.72 5.77
C TRP A 178 0.50 -3.84 4.83
N VAL A 179 0.95 -5.06 5.08
CA VAL A 179 0.53 -6.24 4.32
C VAL A 179 -0.19 -7.21 5.24
N LYS A 180 -1.26 -7.80 4.73
CA LYS A 180 -1.92 -8.91 5.40
C LYS A 180 -1.11 -10.17 5.15
N VAL A 181 -0.80 -10.89 6.21
CA VAL A 181 0.06 -12.06 6.15
C VAL A 181 -0.50 -13.22 6.95
N ARG A 182 -0.02 -14.42 6.62
CA ARG A 182 -0.13 -15.64 7.41
C ARG A 182 1.24 -15.99 7.96
N TYR A 183 1.28 -16.33 9.24
CA TYR A 183 2.51 -16.62 9.97
C TYR A 183 2.36 -17.89 10.82
N GLY A 184 3.37 -18.76 10.70
CA GLY A 184 3.57 -19.98 11.46
C GLY A 184 2.69 -21.15 11.00
N ASP A 185 3.23 -22.37 11.11
CA ASP A 185 2.51 -23.65 10.92
C ASP A 185 2.54 -24.50 12.21
N GLY A 186 2.68 -23.83 13.36
CA GLY A 186 2.87 -24.48 14.66
C GLY A 186 1.62 -25.20 15.20
N PRO A 187 1.72 -25.85 16.37
CA PRO A 187 0.61 -26.59 17.00
C PRO A 187 -0.67 -25.75 17.23
N GLN A 188 -0.52 -24.43 17.30
CA GLN A 188 -1.62 -23.48 17.47
C GLN A 188 -2.30 -23.09 16.15
N GLY A 189 -1.85 -23.67 15.02
CA GLY A 189 -2.28 -23.32 13.68
C GLY A 189 -1.69 -22.00 13.17
N PRO A 190 -1.92 -21.69 11.89
CA PRO A 190 -1.48 -20.43 11.30
C PRO A 190 -2.21 -19.24 11.89
N LYS A 191 -1.47 -18.15 12.09
CA LYS A 191 -2.01 -16.87 12.54
C LYS A 191 -2.06 -15.91 11.36
N GLU A 192 -3.20 -15.26 11.17
CA GLU A 192 -3.33 -14.17 10.21
C GLU A 192 -3.33 -12.82 10.92
N GLY A 193 -2.75 -11.83 10.28
CA GLY A 193 -2.69 -10.46 10.77
C GLY A 193 -1.99 -9.54 9.79
N TYR A 194 -1.51 -8.41 10.27
CA TYR A 194 -0.88 -7.38 9.47
C TYR A 194 0.53 -7.12 9.97
N VAL A 195 1.47 -6.99 9.04
CA VAL A 195 2.87 -6.66 9.30
C VAL A 195 3.22 -5.40 8.53
N TRP A 196 4.08 -4.58 9.12
CA TRP A 196 4.58 -3.37 8.50
C TRP A 196 5.68 -3.72 7.50
N GLY A 197 5.54 -3.25 6.26
CA GLY A 197 6.39 -3.67 5.13
C GLY A 197 7.86 -3.31 5.31
N GLY A 198 8.18 -2.26 6.07
CA GLY A 198 9.55 -1.88 6.41
C GLY A 198 10.27 -2.84 7.36
N THR A 199 9.61 -3.89 7.86
CA THR A 199 10.24 -4.94 8.68
C THR A 199 10.30 -6.29 7.99
N ILE A 200 9.91 -6.36 6.72
CA ILE A 200 9.93 -7.59 5.93
C ILE A 200 10.55 -7.37 4.56
N CYS A 201 11.05 -8.44 3.97
CA CYS A 201 11.57 -8.48 2.60
C CYS A 201 10.92 -9.64 1.83
N THR A 202 10.72 -9.47 0.53
CA THR A 202 10.32 -10.58 -0.35
C THR A 202 11.52 -11.50 -0.61
N VAL A 203 11.31 -12.82 -0.54
CA VAL A 203 12.36 -13.81 -0.83
C VAL A 203 12.29 -14.23 -2.30
N ASP A 204 11.08 -14.37 -2.83
CA ASP A 204 10.79 -14.77 -4.21
C ASP A 204 9.43 -14.21 -4.64
N GLY A 205 9.33 -13.77 -5.88
CA GLY A 205 8.07 -13.34 -6.49
C GLY A 205 8.09 -11.90 -6.99
N PRO A 206 6.93 -11.38 -7.44
CA PRO A 206 6.83 -9.99 -7.85
C PRO A 206 7.09 -9.05 -6.66
N GLU A 207 7.75 -7.93 -6.95
CA GLU A 207 7.92 -6.83 -6.02
C GLU A 207 6.56 -6.39 -5.45
N ILE A 208 6.53 -6.14 -4.15
CA ILE A 208 5.35 -5.66 -3.43
C ILE A 208 5.63 -4.22 -3.02
N SER A 209 4.73 -3.31 -3.38
CA SER A 209 4.90 -1.92 -3.02
C SER A 209 5.00 -1.74 -1.50
N GLY A 210 5.95 -0.92 -1.07
CA GLY A 210 6.14 -0.60 0.34
C GLY A 210 6.58 -1.80 1.18
N VAL A 211 7.21 -2.80 0.57
CA VAL A 211 7.95 -3.91 1.20
C VAL A 211 9.37 -3.92 0.62
N HIS A 212 10.38 -4.32 1.39
CA HIS A 212 11.75 -4.39 0.87
C HIS A 212 11.86 -5.43 -0.26
N ASP A 213 12.50 -5.03 -1.35
CA ASP A 213 12.87 -5.95 -2.43
C ASP A 213 14.14 -6.74 -2.05
N GLY A 214 14.00 -8.06 -2.00
CA GLY A 214 15.09 -8.97 -1.68
C GLY A 214 15.52 -8.96 -0.21
N CYS A 215 15.85 -10.15 0.30
CA CYS A 215 16.34 -10.32 1.68
C CYS A 215 17.87 -10.30 1.80
N GLU A 216 18.58 -10.10 0.68
CA GLU A 216 20.04 -10.27 0.60
C GLU A 216 20.83 -9.16 1.31
N SER A 217 20.18 -8.03 1.61
CA SER A 217 20.82 -6.84 2.17
C SER A 217 21.17 -6.93 3.66
N LEU A 218 20.79 -8.01 4.38
CA LEU A 218 21.05 -8.14 5.83
C LEU A 218 22.03 -9.25 6.23
N THR A 219 22.48 -10.08 5.29
CA THR A 219 23.60 -11.00 5.53
C THR A 219 24.92 -10.32 5.16
N GLU A 220 25.39 -9.37 5.99
CA GLU A 220 26.83 -9.11 6.00
C GLU A 220 27.53 -10.37 6.55
N PRO A 221 28.51 -10.95 5.85
CA PRO A 221 29.27 -12.05 6.41
C PRO A 221 30.10 -11.53 7.59
N GLU A 222 29.78 -11.98 8.81
CA GLU A 222 30.73 -11.92 9.92
C GLU A 222 32.00 -12.68 9.49
N ASN A 223 33.07 -11.92 9.22
CA ASN A 223 34.44 -12.41 9.04
C ASN A 223 35.15 -12.44 10.38
#